data_AF-A0A1J8QRY1-F1
#
_entry.id   AF-A0A1J8QRY1-F1
#
_cell.length_a   1.000
_cell.length_b   1.000
_cell.length_c   1.000
_cell.angle_alpha   90.00
_cell.angle_beta   90.00
_cell.angle_gamma   90.00
#
_symmetry.space_group_name_H-M   'P 1'
#
loop_
_entity.id
_entity.type
_entity.pdbx_description
1 polymer ?
#
loop_
_entity_poly.entity_id
_entity_poly.type
_entity_poly.pdbx_seq_one_letter_code
_entity_poly.pdbx_strand_id
1 'polypeptide(L)'
;MKRHYSALSQPTLAISELICKTLDHDATDMLIDKWLEHRNDAYWEWFQGVRERKHAANSLRRQVLVWNKGDFLPENIFCRTVDTGRLIPLDRTWSTHVYHHRSMQDRKLSMMPVVFTMLPELMMLRGMHDHGCDDVYIIVTDMKRQEMDDVTEYFKLVCRYAFGRTCKPRMENEIQYNHMRLSHTLLKQRRTPCFPQIDIAFRAILYEKRPPFIILFSHQTTSYSQILFTHPLHVPSEEIFFDFPSGCPNPCCNDDCEMIRFPRRGVEGAAVLSIKRGGRNGRKVRSREMCNWIDCNICFNEETPQDAESNEGSQSSADSGDNPTNNGLVCSKCRLVKYCSPEHQKKDWDEHRRVCAKPIST
;
A
#
# COMPACT_ATOMS: atom_id res chain seq x y z
N MET A 1 -9.24 23.93 26.86
CA MET A 1 -10.44 23.25 26.30
C MET A 1 -10.11 21.77 26.10
N LYS A 2 -10.69 20.87 26.90
CA LYS A 2 -10.56 19.41 26.66
C LYS A 2 -11.39 19.06 25.42
N ARG A 3 -10.75 18.83 24.28
CA ARG A 3 -11.44 18.30 23.08
C ARG A 3 -12.02 16.95 23.45
N HIS A 4 -13.34 16.84 23.44
CA HIS A 4 -14.00 15.56 23.65
C HIS A 4 -13.75 14.68 22.43
N TYR A 5 -13.28 13.47 22.68
CA TYR A 5 -13.12 12.47 21.63
C TYR A 5 -14.47 12.15 20.99
N SER A 6 -14.50 12.07 19.65
CA SER A 6 -15.65 11.60 18.89
C SER A 6 -15.19 10.69 17.76
N ALA A 7 -15.92 9.57 17.61
CA ALA A 7 -15.73 8.59 16.54
C ALA A 7 -16.09 9.15 15.14
N LEU A 8 -16.77 10.30 15.09
CA LEU A 8 -17.30 10.89 13.85
C LEU A 8 -16.56 12.18 13.46
N SER A 9 -15.99 12.89 14.43
CA SER A 9 -15.19 14.08 14.14
C SER A 9 -13.82 13.70 13.56
N GLN A 10 -13.32 14.47 12.62
CA GLN A 10 -11.94 14.34 12.13
C GLN A 10 -10.94 14.55 13.28
N PRO A 11 -10.13 13.53 13.65
CA PRO A 11 -9.08 13.67 14.64
C PRO A 11 -7.80 14.19 13.97
N THR A 12 -6.85 14.58 14.81
CA THR A 12 -5.50 15.00 14.39
C THR A 12 -4.45 14.18 15.11
N LEU A 13 -3.27 13.95 14.52
CA LEU A 13 -2.19 13.21 15.17
C LEU A 13 -1.71 13.91 16.45
N ALA A 14 -1.88 15.23 16.53
CA ALA A 14 -1.59 16.03 17.73
C ALA A 14 -2.41 15.65 18.98
N ILE A 15 -3.55 14.98 18.82
CA ILE A 15 -4.36 14.47 19.95
C ILE A 15 -4.17 12.97 20.19
N SER A 16 -3.31 12.31 19.40
CA SER A 16 -2.94 10.91 19.62
C SER A 16 -2.06 10.80 20.86
N GLU A 17 -2.36 9.83 21.71
CA GLU A 17 -1.53 9.49 22.88
C GLU A 17 -0.48 8.43 22.55
N LEU A 18 -0.48 7.89 21.32
CA LEU A 18 0.51 6.92 20.89
C LEU A 18 1.85 7.60 20.60
N ILE A 19 2.93 6.93 20.99
CA ILE A 19 4.29 7.36 20.70
C ILE A 19 4.63 6.89 19.28
N CYS A 20 5.13 7.80 18.46
CA CYS A 20 5.64 7.48 17.12
C CYS A 20 7.16 7.35 17.18
N LYS A 21 7.68 6.19 16.76
CA LYS A 21 9.10 6.01 16.45
C LYS A 21 9.26 5.86 14.95
N THR A 22 10.07 6.72 14.35
CA THR A 22 10.40 6.65 12.92
C THR A 22 11.68 5.87 12.74
N LEU A 23 11.65 4.89 11.84
CA LEU A 23 12.82 4.27 11.24
C LEU A 23 13.01 4.94 9.88
N ASP A 24 14.16 5.55 9.67
CA ASP A 24 14.51 6.19 8.41
C ASP A 24 14.96 5.17 7.35
N HIS A 25 15.39 5.69 6.20
CA HIS A 25 15.88 4.88 5.09
C HIS A 25 17.11 4.07 5.47
N ASP A 26 18.07 4.65 6.20
CA ASP A 26 19.27 3.95 6.67
C ASP A 26 18.92 2.76 7.58
N ALA A 27 17.95 2.94 8.49
CA ALA A 27 17.46 1.85 9.32
C ALA A 27 16.80 0.73 8.50
N THR A 28 16.04 1.09 7.46
CA THR A 28 15.44 0.13 6.53
C THR A 28 16.51 -0.63 5.74
N ASP A 29 17.53 0.04 5.23
CA ASP A 29 18.63 -0.59 4.48
C ASP A 29 19.39 -1.60 5.33
N MET A 30 19.73 -1.23 6.58
CA MET A 30 20.35 -2.16 7.51
C MET A 30 19.50 -3.43 7.76
N LEU A 31 18.17 -3.30 7.76
CA LEU A 31 17.27 -4.45 7.92
C LEU A 31 17.25 -5.33 6.67
N ILE A 32 17.31 -4.73 5.49
CA ILE A 32 17.40 -5.44 4.20
C ILE A 32 18.70 -6.22 4.13
N ASP A 33 19.84 -5.60 4.43
CA ASP A 33 21.14 -6.26 4.45
C ASP A 33 21.13 -7.47 5.40
N LYS A 34 20.60 -7.27 6.61
CA LYS A 34 20.46 -8.35 7.61
C LYS A 34 19.53 -9.47 7.14
N TRP A 35 18.46 -9.15 6.41
CA TRP A 35 17.58 -10.17 5.84
C TRP A 35 18.32 -10.97 4.76
N LEU A 36 19.09 -10.31 3.90
CA LEU A 36 19.88 -10.96 2.83
C LEU A 36 21.01 -11.85 3.34
N GLU A 37 21.50 -11.66 4.56
CA GLU A 37 22.44 -12.59 5.22
C GLU A 37 21.83 -14.00 5.40
N HIS A 38 20.51 -14.08 5.59
CA HIS A 38 19.77 -15.33 5.84
C HIS A 38 19.30 -15.95 4.51
N ARG A 39 20.25 -16.20 3.59
CA ARG A 39 19.96 -16.74 2.26
C ARG A 39 19.11 -18.03 2.31
N ASN A 40 18.22 -18.19 1.32
CA ASN A 40 17.36 -19.37 1.10
C ASN A 40 16.20 -19.53 2.10
N ASP A 41 15.51 -18.44 2.43
CA ASP A 41 14.22 -18.51 3.11
C ASP A 41 13.06 -18.76 2.11
N ALA A 42 11.84 -18.89 2.63
CA ALA A 42 10.64 -19.11 1.80
C ALA A 42 10.40 -17.96 0.79
N TYR A 43 10.85 -16.74 1.10
CA TYR A 43 10.76 -15.60 0.19
C TYR A 43 11.73 -15.73 -0.97
N TRP A 44 12.97 -16.14 -0.71
CA TRP A 44 13.94 -16.45 -1.76
C TRP A 44 13.42 -17.52 -2.71
N GLU A 45 12.87 -18.63 -2.18
CA GLU A 45 12.28 -19.70 -3.00
C GLU A 45 11.11 -19.17 -3.84
N TRP A 46 10.25 -18.33 -3.27
CA TRP A 46 9.16 -17.72 -4.00
C TRP A 46 9.64 -16.80 -5.13
N PHE A 47 10.64 -15.95 -4.89
CA PHE A 47 11.20 -15.08 -5.93
C PHE A 47 11.88 -15.87 -7.05
N GLN A 48 12.57 -16.98 -6.73
CA GLN A 48 13.08 -17.91 -7.73
C GLN A 48 11.94 -18.51 -8.55
N GLY A 49 10.89 -19.00 -7.89
CA GLY A 49 9.69 -19.51 -8.56
C GLY A 49 9.03 -18.46 -9.46
N VAL A 50 8.95 -17.19 -9.06
CA VAL A 50 8.47 -16.10 -9.93
C VAL A 50 9.37 -15.90 -11.14
N ARG A 51 10.70 -15.92 -10.94
CA ARG A 51 11.70 -15.77 -12.02
C ARG A 51 11.65 -16.92 -13.02
N GLU A 52 11.35 -18.14 -12.57
CA GLU A 52 11.26 -19.34 -13.41
C GLU A 52 9.91 -19.43 -14.13
N ARG A 53 8.81 -19.07 -13.47
CA ARG A 53 7.44 -19.07 -14.02
C ARG A 53 7.15 -17.92 -14.99
N LYS A 54 8.17 -17.41 -15.71
CA LYS A 54 8.18 -16.31 -16.70
C LYS A 54 7.00 -16.23 -17.69
N HIS A 55 6.21 -17.28 -17.80
CA HIS A 55 5.23 -17.56 -18.85
C HIS A 55 3.79 -17.16 -18.51
N ALA A 56 3.36 -17.13 -17.24
CA ALA A 56 1.97 -16.86 -16.88
C ALA A 56 1.68 -15.38 -16.51
N ALA A 57 2.67 -14.64 -16.00
CA ALA A 57 2.48 -13.27 -15.48
C ALA A 57 2.65 -12.16 -16.53
N ASN A 58 3.32 -12.42 -17.67
CA ASN A 58 3.61 -11.40 -18.69
C ASN A 58 2.46 -11.15 -19.69
N SER A 59 1.42 -11.98 -19.67
CA SER A 59 0.18 -11.79 -20.44
C SER A 59 -0.78 -10.79 -19.77
N LEU A 60 -0.54 -10.45 -18.50
CA LEU A 60 -1.43 -9.67 -17.66
C LEU A 60 -0.92 -8.24 -17.49
N ARG A 61 -1.66 -7.28 -18.04
CA ARG A 61 -1.21 -5.88 -18.16
C ARG A 61 -1.19 -5.09 -16.85
N ARG A 62 -1.84 -5.57 -15.78
CA ARG A 62 -2.12 -4.75 -14.57
C ARG A 62 -0.98 -4.70 -13.56
N GLN A 63 -0.32 -5.82 -13.28
CA GLN A 63 0.80 -5.89 -12.36
C GLN A 63 1.80 -6.93 -12.86
N VAL A 64 3.10 -6.69 -12.63
CA VAL A 64 4.19 -7.56 -13.08
C VAL A 64 5.30 -7.52 -12.03
N LEU A 65 5.92 -8.66 -11.74
CA LEU A 65 7.15 -8.76 -10.97
C LEU A 65 8.22 -9.40 -11.88
N VAL A 66 9.36 -8.72 -12.05
CA VAL A 66 10.39 -9.11 -13.02
C VAL A 66 11.75 -9.18 -12.36
N TRP A 67 12.40 -10.33 -12.47
CA TRP A 67 13.80 -10.53 -12.10
C TRP A 67 14.51 -11.28 -13.25
N ASN A 68 15.17 -10.52 -14.13
CA ASN A 68 15.72 -11.05 -15.38
C ASN A 68 17.24 -11.24 -15.36
N LYS A 69 17.96 -10.40 -14.62
CA LYS A 69 19.42 -10.33 -14.57
C LYS A 69 19.86 -10.06 -13.14
N GLY A 70 21.15 -10.28 -12.86
CA GLY A 70 21.76 -10.00 -11.56
C GLY A 70 21.46 -11.06 -10.51
N ASP A 71 22.11 -10.88 -9.37
CA ASP A 71 21.92 -11.69 -8.18
C ASP A 71 20.58 -11.37 -7.49
N PHE A 72 20.24 -12.16 -6.48
CA PHE A 72 19.05 -11.93 -5.66
C PHE A 72 19.28 -10.73 -4.74
N LEU A 73 19.05 -9.54 -5.28
CA LEU A 73 19.15 -8.26 -4.58
C LEU A 73 17.92 -7.40 -4.94
N PRO A 74 17.39 -6.59 -4.01
CA PRO A 74 16.19 -5.77 -4.26
C PRO A 74 16.31 -4.84 -5.47
N GLU A 75 17.51 -4.31 -5.72
CA GLU A 75 17.81 -3.47 -6.88
C GLU A 75 17.58 -4.17 -8.23
N ASN A 76 17.67 -5.50 -8.27
CA ASN A 76 17.56 -6.30 -9.50
C ASN A 76 16.14 -6.86 -9.71
N ILE A 77 15.24 -6.64 -8.76
CA ILE A 77 13.86 -7.11 -8.79
C ILE A 77 12.97 -5.90 -9.02
N PHE A 78 12.17 -5.94 -10.08
CA PHE A 78 11.33 -4.82 -10.49
C PHE A 78 9.85 -5.17 -10.37
N CYS A 79 9.08 -4.25 -9.81
CA CYS A 79 7.63 -4.37 -9.71
C CYS A 79 6.93 -3.29 -10.55
N ARG A 80 5.88 -3.68 -11.28
CA ARG A 80 4.95 -2.72 -11.88
C ARG A 80 4.03 -2.19 -10.79
N THR A 81 4.10 -0.89 -10.59
CA THR A 81 3.27 -0.18 -9.61
C THR A 81 1.80 -0.18 -9.99
N VAL A 82 0.93 -0.29 -8.99
CA VAL A 82 -0.53 -0.35 -9.16
C VAL A 82 -1.16 1.01 -9.48
N ASP A 83 -0.48 2.10 -9.11
CA ASP A 83 -1.00 3.47 -9.20
C ASP A 83 -0.52 4.20 -10.46
N THR A 84 0.69 3.94 -10.94
CA THR A 84 1.27 4.64 -12.11
C THR A 84 1.65 3.75 -13.29
N GLY A 85 1.62 2.42 -13.10
CA GLY A 85 2.06 1.46 -14.10
C GLY A 85 3.56 1.50 -14.41
N ARG A 86 4.35 2.30 -13.68
CA ARG A 86 5.82 2.34 -13.77
C ARG A 86 6.42 1.04 -13.27
N LEU A 87 7.50 0.62 -13.92
CA LEU A 87 8.30 -0.54 -13.53
C LEU A 87 9.47 -0.05 -12.69
N ILE A 88 9.44 -0.32 -11.38
CA ILE A 88 10.37 0.25 -10.40
C ILE A 88 11.11 -0.85 -9.62
N PRO A 89 12.38 -0.65 -9.26
CA PRO A 89 13.12 -1.62 -8.46
C PRO A 89 12.63 -1.67 -7.00
N LEU A 90 12.88 -2.79 -6.29
CA LEU A 90 12.46 -2.99 -4.90
C LEU A 90 13.40 -2.35 -3.86
N ASP A 91 14.58 -1.89 -4.26
CA ASP A 91 15.56 -1.18 -3.40
C ASP A 91 15.15 0.25 -3.04
N ARG A 92 13.94 0.70 -3.42
CA ARG A 92 13.42 1.99 -3.00
C ARG A 92 13.18 1.99 -1.50
N THR A 93 14.05 2.70 -0.79
CA THR A 93 13.91 2.92 0.64
C THR A 93 12.66 3.73 0.99
N TRP A 94 12.25 3.61 2.25
CA TRP A 94 11.10 4.28 2.82
C TRP A 94 11.34 4.54 4.30
N SER A 95 10.58 5.49 4.86
CA SER A 95 10.51 5.71 6.30
C SER A 95 9.35 4.93 6.90
N THR A 96 9.58 4.22 7.99
CA THR A 96 8.53 3.49 8.72
C THR A 96 8.19 4.22 10.02
N HIS A 97 6.93 4.66 10.14
CA HIS A 97 6.38 5.31 11.33
C HIS A 97 5.63 4.30 12.18
N VAL A 98 6.23 3.90 13.30
CA VAL A 98 5.69 2.89 14.21
C VAL A 98 5.04 3.59 15.41
N TYR A 99 3.72 3.58 15.44
CA TYR A 99 2.91 4.08 16.55
C TYR A 99 2.68 2.97 17.57
N HIS A 100 3.04 3.22 18.82
CA HIS A 100 2.89 2.23 19.89
C HIS A 100 2.47 2.87 21.21
N HIS A 101 1.94 2.05 22.12
CA HIS A 101 1.63 2.51 23.47
C HIS A 101 2.93 2.78 24.27
N ARG A 102 2.89 3.77 25.17
CA ARG A 102 4.04 4.17 26.00
C ARG A 102 4.66 3.05 26.82
N SER A 103 3.86 2.07 27.25
CA SER A 103 4.34 0.92 28.03
C SER A 103 5.40 0.08 27.30
N MET A 104 5.45 0.13 25.96
CA MET A 104 6.50 -0.56 25.20
C MET A 104 7.85 0.16 25.30
N GLN A 105 7.84 1.50 25.40
CA GLN A 105 9.05 2.30 25.63
C GLN A 105 9.59 2.06 27.03
N ASP A 106 8.72 2.01 28.04
CA ASP A 106 9.10 1.74 29.44
C ASP A 106 9.82 0.39 29.58
N ARG A 107 9.46 -0.58 28.73
CA ARG A 107 10.09 -1.90 28.63
C ARG A 107 11.34 -1.94 27.76
N LYS A 108 11.78 -0.80 27.22
CA LYS A 108 12.93 -0.66 26.29
C LYS A 108 12.84 -1.58 25.07
N LEU A 109 11.63 -1.88 24.59
CA LEU A 109 11.45 -2.72 23.40
C LEU A 109 11.86 -1.95 22.15
N SER A 110 12.73 -2.53 21.33
CA SER A 110 13.08 -1.98 20.02
C SER A 110 11.92 -2.17 19.04
N MET A 111 11.74 -1.21 18.12
CA MET A 111 10.78 -1.32 17.02
C MET A 111 11.40 -2.00 15.79
N MET A 112 12.73 -2.17 15.74
CA MET A 112 13.42 -2.88 14.65
C MET A 112 12.87 -4.30 14.44
N PRO A 113 12.63 -5.12 15.49
CA PRO A 113 12.02 -6.43 15.31
C PRO A 113 10.62 -6.37 14.67
N VAL A 114 9.80 -5.37 15.01
CA VAL A 114 8.46 -5.22 14.39
C VAL A 114 8.57 -5.06 12.88
N VAL A 115 9.48 -4.20 12.42
CA VAL A 115 9.67 -3.95 10.99
C VAL A 115 10.37 -5.14 10.31
N PHE A 116 11.41 -5.70 10.94
CA PHE A 116 12.12 -6.89 10.43
C PHE A 116 11.18 -8.06 10.19
N THR A 117 10.24 -8.28 11.11
CA THR A 117 9.25 -9.36 11.05
C THR A 117 8.30 -9.27 9.86
N MET A 118 8.06 -8.06 9.32
CA MET A 118 7.21 -7.83 8.14
C MET A 118 7.99 -7.35 6.93
N LEU A 119 9.33 -7.42 6.97
CA LEU A 119 10.18 -6.74 6.01
C LEU A 119 9.88 -7.18 4.56
N PRO A 120 9.75 -8.48 4.24
CA PRO A 120 9.43 -8.91 2.88
C PRO A 120 8.09 -8.36 2.39
N GLU A 121 7.05 -8.37 3.23
CA GLU A 121 5.74 -7.80 2.90
C GLU A 121 5.83 -6.28 2.70
N LEU A 122 6.58 -5.58 3.54
CA LEU A 122 6.80 -4.14 3.43
C LEU A 122 7.53 -3.78 2.14
N MET A 123 8.58 -4.52 1.78
CA MET A 123 9.30 -4.34 0.52
C MET A 123 8.39 -4.53 -0.69
N MET A 124 7.54 -5.55 -0.68
CA MET A 124 6.56 -5.76 -1.76
C MET A 124 5.54 -4.62 -1.81
N LEU A 125 4.88 -4.32 -0.68
CA LEU A 125 3.90 -3.23 -0.60
C LEU A 125 4.49 -1.89 -1.04
N ARG A 126 5.73 -1.60 -0.65
CA ARG A 126 6.46 -0.41 -1.08
C ARG A 126 6.74 -0.41 -2.57
N GLY A 127 7.33 -1.49 -3.09
CA GLY A 127 7.67 -1.60 -4.50
C GLY A 127 6.47 -1.57 -5.45
N MET A 128 5.27 -1.84 -4.94
CA MET A 128 4.03 -1.81 -5.73
C MET A 128 3.37 -0.43 -5.78
N HIS A 129 3.80 0.55 -4.97
CA HIS A 129 3.18 1.87 -4.89
C HIS A 129 4.20 2.98 -5.15
N ASP A 130 4.01 3.71 -6.25
CA ASP A 130 4.87 4.86 -6.55
C ASP A 130 4.58 6.03 -5.60
N HIS A 131 3.30 6.38 -5.42
CA HIS A 131 2.88 7.53 -4.62
C HIS A 131 2.42 7.16 -3.21
N GLY A 132 2.80 8.01 -2.26
CA GLY A 132 2.28 7.98 -0.89
C GLY A 132 2.77 6.81 -0.05
N CYS A 133 3.75 6.05 -0.54
CA CYS A 133 4.37 4.93 0.15
C CYS A 133 5.83 5.18 0.56
N ASP A 134 6.36 6.40 0.35
CA ASP A 134 7.66 6.81 0.92
C ASP A 134 7.62 6.79 2.46
N ASP A 135 6.41 6.90 3.04
CA ASP A 135 6.12 6.74 4.45
C ASP A 135 5.16 5.56 4.66
N VAL A 136 5.57 4.58 5.46
CA VAL A 136 4.74 3.45 5.88
C VAL A 136 4.29 3.64 7.33
N TYR A 137 3.02 3.37 7.61
CA TYR A 137 2.41 3.62 8.91
C TYR A 137 1.96 2.31 9.58
N ILE A 138 2.48 2.06 10.78
CA ILE A 138 2.21 0.85 11.56
C ILE A 138 1.68 1.25 12.94
N ILE A 139 0.57 0.67 13.37
CA ILE A 139 0.05 0.81 14.74
C ILE A 139 0.21 -0.53 15.45
N VAL A 140 1.02 -0.55 16.51
CA VAL A 140 1.27 -1.74 17.33
C VAL A 140 0.15 -1.91 18.35
N THR A 141 -0.32 -3.13 18.49
CA THR A 141 -1.40 -3.54 19.40
C THR A 141 -1.13 -4.91 20.02
N ASP A 142 -1.83 -5.25 21.09
CA ASP A 142 -1.87 -6.58 21.73
C ASP A 142 -3.21 -7.32 21.50
N MET A 143 -3.98 -6.92 20.48
CA MET A 143 -5.25 -7.55 20.13
C MET A 143 -5.07 -9.01 19.69
N LYS A 144 -6.05 -9.86 20.06
CA LYS A 144 -6.19 -11.25 19.58
C LYS A 144 -6.92 -11.31 18.23
N ARG A 145 -6.91 -12.49 17.60
CA ARG A 145 -7.55 -12.76 16.29
C ARG A 145 -8.96 -12.16 16.16
N GLN A 146 -9.90 -12.51 17.04
CA GLN A 146 -11.27 -11.99 16.97
C GLN A 146 -11.37 -10.47 17.16
N GLU A 147 -10.52 -9.90 18.01
CA GLU A 147 -10.50 -8.45 18.25
C GLU A 147 -9.95 -7.71 17.02
N MET A 148 -8.94 -8.28 16.35
CA MET A 148 -8.43 -7.78 15.07
C MET A 148 -9.50 -7.80 13.97
N ASP A 149 -10.26 -8.90 13.85
CA ASP A 149 -11.37 -9.03 12.90
C ASP A 149 -12.45 -7.97 13.19
N ASP A 150 -12.90 -7.84 14.45
CA ASP A 150 -13.93 -6.86 14.84
C ASP A 150 -13.49 -5.40 14.61
N VAL A 151 -12.23 -5.06 14.93
CA VAL A 151 -11.67 -3.73 14.70
C VAL A 151 -11.53 -3.42 13.21
N THR A 152 -11.15 -4.42 12.40
CA THR A 152 -11.07 -4.29 10.95
C THR A 152 -12.43 -3.96 10.35
N GLU A 153 -13.49 -4.67 10.77
CA GLU A 153 -14.86 -4.42 10.31
C GLU A 153 -15.37 -3.04 10.76
N TYR A 154 -15.06 -2.63 11.99
CA TYR A 154 -15.35 -1.26 12.41
C TYR A 154 -14.66 -0.22 11.53
N PHE A 155 -13.37 -0.41 11.19
CA PHE A 155 -12.66 0.56 10.35
C PHE A 155 -13.24 0.62 8.94
N LYS A 156 -13.66 -0.51 8.37
CA LYS A 156 -14.43 -0.52 7.11
C LYS A 156 -15.74 0.27 7.26
N LEU A 157 -16.49 0.07 8.34
CA LEU A 157 -17.75 0.77 8.62
C LEU A 157 -17.55 2.30 8.71
N VAL A 158 -16.66 2.77 9.59
CA VAL A 158 -16.43 4.21 9.82
C VAL A 158 -15.85 4.88 8.56
N CYS A 159 -14.93 4.24 7.85
CA CYS A 159 -14.38 4.77 6.60
C CYS A 159 -15.44 4.86 5.49
N ARG A 160 -16.29 3.83 5.38
CA ARG A 160 -17.35 3.76 4.38
C ARG A 160 -18.51 4.72 4.63
N TYR A 161 -18.73 5.21 5.85
CA TYR A 161 -19.92 6.02 6.14
C TYR A 161 -19.67 7.37 6.80
N ALA A 162 -18.54 7.59 7.47
CA ALA A 162 -18.23 8.84 8.16
C ALA A 162 -16.98 9.56 7.60
N PHE A 163 -16.05 8.84 6.96
CA PHE A 163 -14.83 9.48 6.46
C PHE A 163 -15.13 10.45 5.30
N GLY A 164 -14.76 11.72 5.51
CA GLY A 164 -14.82 12.80 4.54
C GLY A 164 -16.23 13.22 4.09
N ARG A 165 -17.29 12.78 4.78
CA ARG A 165 -18.69 13.03 4.38
C ARG A 165 -19.60 13.16 5.60
N THR A 166 -20.77 13.74 5.40
CA THR A 166 -21.84 13.73 6.42
C THR A 166 -22.37 12.31 6.59
N CYS A 167 -22.32 11.79 7.82
CA CYS A 167 -22.85 10.48 8.15
C CYS A 167 -24.38 10.53 8.28
N LYS A 168 -25.09 9.48 7.84
CA LYS A 168 -26.54 9.39 8.06
C LYS A 168 -26.81 9.01 9.53
N PRO A 169 -27.87 9.54 10.18
CA PRO A 169 -28.13 9.27 11.61
C PRO A 169 -28.16 7.79 11.99
N ARG A 170 -28.77 6.93 11.15
CA ARG A 170 -28.78 5.48 11.36
C ARG A 170 -27.37 4.89 11.43
N MET A 171 -26.50 5.30 10.52
CA MET A 171 -25.12 4.79 10.46
C MET A 171 -24.26 5.38 11.58
N GLU A 172 -24.51 6.62 11.98
CA GLU A 172 -23.88 7.24 13.13
C GLU A 172 -24.16 6.45 14.42
N ASN A 173 -25.42 6.08 14.67
CA ASN A 173 -25.78 5.24 15.81
C ASN A 173 -25.08 3.87 15.77
N GLU A 174 -24.99 3.26 14.59
CA GLU A 174 -24.30 1.97 14.41
C GLU A 174 -22.78 2.08 14.64
N ILE A 175 -22.14 3.15 14.17
CA ILE A 175 -20.72 3.44 14.41
C ILE A 175 -20.48 3.66 15.90
N GLN A 176 -21.30 4.47 16.57
CA GLN A 176 -21.18 4.74 18.00
C GLN A 176 -21.36 3.47 18.83
N TYR A 177 -22.36 2.65 18.49
CA TYR A 177 -22.59 1.36 19.15
C TYR A 177 -21.37 0.44 19.01
N ASN A 178 -20.85 0.24 17.80
CA ASN A 178 -19.69 -0.60 17.57
C ASN A 178 -18.43 -0.05 18.24
N HIS A 179 -18.24 1.27 18.21
CA HIS A 179 -17.15 1.94 18.91
C HIS A 179 -17.19 1.65 20.41
N MET A 180 -18.36 1.82 21.03
CA MET A 180 -18.55 1.58 22.46
C MET A 180 -18.36 0.10 22.81
N ARG A 181 -18.93 -0.81 22.02
CA ARG A 181 -18.73 -2.26 22.16
C ARG A 181 -17.24 -2.62 22.15
N LEU A 182 -16.49 -2.16 21.15
CA LEU A 182 -15.05 -2.40 21.03
C LEU A 182 -14.28 -1.79 22.20
N SER A 183 -14.60 -0.56 22.58
CA SER A 183 -13.98 0.11 23.73
C SER A 183 -14.15 -0.69 25.01
N HIS A 184 -15.35 -1.17 25.31
CA HIS A 184 -15.61 -1.99 26.50
C HIS A 184 -14.93 -3.35 26.42
N THR A 185 -14.96 -4.01 25.26
CA THR A 185 -14.30 -5.32 25.07
C THR A 185 -12.80 -5.21 25.30
N LEU A 186 -12.12 -4.29 24.60
CA LEU A 186 -10.67 -4.13 24.73
C LEU A 186 -10.27 -3.66 26.14
N LEU A 187 -11.07 -2.80 26.77
CA LEU A 187 -10.84 -2.37 28.16
C LEU A 187 -10.97 -3.53 29.15
N LYS A 188 -12.02 -4.37 29.02
CA LYS A 188 -12.22 -5.54 29.87
C LYS A 188 -11.07 -6.54 29.75
N GLN A 189 -10.53 -6.69 28.54
CA GLN A 189 -9.36 -7.54 28.26
C GLN A 189 -8.02 -6.85 28.58
N ARG A 190 -8.05 -5.60 29.08
CA ARG A 190 -6.86 -4.80 29.45
C ARG A 190 -5.88 -4.64 28.29
N ARG A 191 -6.40 -4.50 27.07
CA ARG A 191 -5.60 -4.30 25.86
C ARG A 191 -4.92 -2.94 25.85
N THR A 192 -3.73 -2.92 25.27
CA THR A 192 -2.91 -1.74 25.09
C THR A 192 -2.38 -1.66 23.65
N PRO A 193 -2.61 -0.55 22.92
CA PRO A 193 -3.40 0.62 23.32
C PRO A 193 -4.91 0.31 23.47
N CYS A 194 -5.65 1.17 24.18
CA CYS A 194 -7.10 1.03 24.25
C CYS A 194 -7.75 1.44 22.92
N PHE A 195 -8.99 0.99 22.66
CA PHE A 195 -9.62 1.20 21.36
C PHE A 195 -9.67 2.67 20.91
N PRO A 196 -10.06 3.65 21.77
CA PRO A 196 -10.04 5.06 21.37
C PRO A 196 -8.66 5.57 20.92
N GLN A 197 -7.57 5.10 21.55
CA GLN A 197 -6.22 5.49 21.14
C GLN A 197 -5.88 4.96 19.73
N ILE A 198 -6.26 3.71 19.44
CA ILE A 198 -6.08 3.09 18.13
C ILE A 198 -6.92 3.83 17.08
N ASP A 199 -8.20 4.09 17.37
CA ASP A 199 -9.12 4.77 16.46
C ASP A 199 -8.66 6.21 16.13
N ILE A 200 -8.25 6.99 17.13
CA ILE A 200 -7.72 8.35 16.94
C ILE A 200 -6.51 8.31 16.02
N ALA A 201 -5.50 7.49 16.33
CA ALA A 201 -4.27 7.41 15.56
C ALA A 201 -4.56 6.96 14.12
N PHE A 202 -5.34 5.90 13.96
CA PHE A 202 -5.68 5.34 12.65
C PHE A 202 -6.38 6.37 11.75
N ARG A 203 -7.47 6.99 12.24
CA ARG A 203 -8.21 7.98 11.46
C ARG A 203 -7.37 9.23 11.21
N ALA A 204 -6.56 9.68 12.18
CA ALA A 204 -5.70 10.84 12.00
C ALA A 204 -4.63 10.62 10.92
N ILE A 205 -4.01 9.43 10.88
CA ILE A 205 -3.09 9.04 9.79
C ILE A 205 -3.80 9.10 8.44
N LEU A 206 -5.03 8.56 8.34
CA LEU A 206 -5.80 8.61 7.09
C LEU A 206 -6.09 10.04 6.62
N TYR A 207 -6.41 10.95 7.53
CA TYR A 207 -6.73 12.35 7.19
C TYR A 207 -5.49 13.18 6.84
N GLU A 208 -4.44 13.07 7.64
CA GLU A 208 -3.26 13.92 7.52
C GLU A 208 -2.24 13.38 6.51
N LYS A 209 -2.04 12.07 6.49
CA LYS A 209 -0.96 11.41 5.71
C LYS A 209 -1.47 10.76 4.44
N ARG A 210 -2.74 10.32 4.43
CA ARG A 210 -3.42 9.73 3.27
C ARG A 210 -2.66 8.57 2.60
N PRO A 211 -2.07 7.62 3.36
CA PRO A 211 -1.27 6.55 2.79
C PRO A 211 -2.12 5.60 1.91
N PRO A 212 -1.50 4.78 1.04
CA PRO A 212 -2.21 3.76 0.29
C PRO A 212 -2.79 2.67 1.20
N PHE A 213 -2.10 2.36 2.30
CA PHE A 213 -2.50 1.39 3.33
C PHE A 213 -1.98 1.78 4.72
N ILE A 214 -2.54 1.17 5.77
CA ILE A 214 -2.06 1.24 7.16
C ILE A 214 -1.99 -0.18 7.70
N ILE A 215 -0.99 -0.49 8.53
CA ILE A 215 -0.83 -1.81 9.15
C ILE A 215 -1.21 -1.74 10.63
N LEU A 216 -2.10 -2.63 11.07
CA LEU A 216 -2.29 -2.95 12.48
C LEU A 216 -1.44 -4.16 12.81
N PHE A 217 -0.37 -3.96 13.58
CA PHE A 217 0.57 -5.02 13.94
C PHE A 217 0.23 -5.57 15.32
N SER A 218 -0.14 -6.85 15.40
CA SER A 218 -0.30 -7.53 16.69
C SER A 218 0.96 -8.31 17.03
N HIS A 219 1.53 -8.07 18.21
CA HIS A 219 2.66 -8.85 18.71
C HIS A 219 2.24 -10.14 19.44
N GLN A 220 0.94 -10.46 19.45
CA GLN A 220 0.43 -11.70 20.03
C GLN A 220 0.67 -12.86 19.05
N THR A 221 1.37 -13.90 19.49
CA THR A 221 1.69 -15.10 18.68
C THR A 221 0.47 -15.90 18.23
N THR A 222 -0.69 -15.68 18.87
CA THR A 222 -1.98 -16.31 18.54
C THR A 222 -2.88 -15.41 17.68
N SER A 223 -2.35 -14.27 17.24
CA SER A 223 -3.05 -13.31 16.38
C SER A 223 -2.30 -13.16 15.05
N TYR A 224 -2.81 -12.24 14.22
CA TYR A 224 -2.24 -11.86 12.95
C TYR A 224 -2.22 -10.34 12.88
N SER A 225 -1.38 -9.81 12.01
CA SER A 225 -1.33 -8.38 11.66
C SER A 225 -2.17 -8.12 10.41
N GLN A 226 -2.90 -7.01 10.39
CA GLN A 226 -3.81 -6.67 9.30
C GLN A 226 -3.29 -5.49 8.50
N ILE A 227 -3.20 -5.66 7.18
CA ILE A 227 -3.01 -4.55 6.24
C ILE A 227 -4.40 -4.02 5.87
N LEU A 228 -4.65 -2.72 6.04
CA LEU A 228 -5.88 -2.04 5.66
C LEU A 228 -5.63 -1.10 4.48
N PHE A 229 -6.09 -1.51 3.29
CA PHE A 229 -5.94 -0.74 2.06
C PHE A 229 -7.00 0.34 1.97
N THR A 230 -6.61 1.55 1.59
CA THR A 230 -7.54 2.68 1.48
C THR A 230 -8.43 2.62 0.24
N HIS A 231 -8.02 1.86 -0.79
CA HIS A 231 -8.74 1.73 -2.06
C HIS A 231 -8.46 0.35 -2.71
N PRO A 232 -9.40 -0.25 -3.46
CA PRO A 232 -9.18 -1.53 -4.15
C PRO A 232 -8.00 -1.52 -5.12
N LEU A 233 -7.72 -0.37 -5.76
CA LEU A 233 -6.57 -0.21 -6.66
C LEU A 233 -5.20 -0.28 -5.96
N HIS A 234 -5.16 -0.22 -4.62
CA HIS A 234 -3.91 -0.37 -3.86
C HIS A 234 -3.63 -1.84 -3.49
N VAL A 235 -4.54 -2.76 -3.84
CA VAL A 235 -4.42 -4.16 -3.46
C VAL A 235 -3.53 -4.91 -4.47
N PRO A 236 -2.57 -5.74 -4.00
CA PRO A 236 -1.86 -6.72 -4.80
C PRO A 236 -2.75 -7.57 -5.73
N SER A 237 -2.26 -7.91 -6.92
CA SER A 237 -2.95 -8.84 -7.82
C SER A 237 -2.78 -10.28 -7.33
N GLU A 238 -3.87 -11.03 -7.19
CA GLU A 238 -3.82 -12.46 -6.84
C GLU A 238 -3.02 -13.28 -7.86
N GLU A 239 -2.99 -12.85 -9.12
CA GLU A 239 -2.29 -13.55 -10.21
C GLU A 239 -0.77 -13.70 -9.95
N ILE A 240 -0.19 -12.80 -9.17
CA ILE A 240 1.24 -12.83 -8.79
C ILE A 240 1.41 -13.39 -7.38
N PHE A 241 0.52 -13.01 -6.46
CA PHE A 241 0.73 -13.20 -5.02
C PHE A 241 -0.07 -14.37 -4.42
N PHE A 242 -0.78 -15.16 -5.22
CA PHE A 242 -1.59 -16.28 -4.70
C PHE A 242 -0.76 -17.28 -3.87
N ASP A 243 0.50 -17.50 -4.24
CA ASP A 243 1.44 -18.37 -3.55
C ASP A 243 2.54 -17.61 -2.79
N PHE A 244 2.32 -16.30 -2.56
CA PHE A 244 3.24 -15.51 -1.74
C PHE A 244 3.41 -16.17 -0.36
N PRO A 245 4.64 -16.26 0.17
CA PRO A 245 4.89 -16.97 1.41
C PRO A 245 4.02 -16.44 2.54
N SER A 246 3.46 -17.37 3.28
CA SER A 246 2.71 -17.10 4.51
C SER A 246 3.24 -18.02 5.58
N GLY A 247 3.51 -17.49 6.76
CA GLY A 247 4.00 -18.32 7.85
C GLY A 247 4.08 -17.56 9.16
N CYS A 248 4.34 -18.32 10.20
CA CYS A 248 4.46 -17.87 11.57
C CYS A 248 5.75 -18.52 12.13
N PRO A 249 6.56 -17.83 12.95
CA PRO A 249 7.79 -18.41 13.51
C PRO A 249 7.53 -19.47 14.61
N ASN A 250 6.26 -19.78 14.92
CA ASN A 250 5.92 -20.79 15.91
C ASN A 250 6.05 -22.19 15.27
N PRO A 251 6.96 -23.06 15.76
CA PRO A 251 7.15 -24.40 15.22
C PRO A 251 5.93 -25.32 15.40
N CYS A 252 4.95 -24.92 16.23
CA CYS A 252 3.68 -25.63 16.40
C CYS A 252 2.55 -25.08 15.50
N CYS A 253 2.82 -24.16 14.58
CA CYS A 253 1.84 -23.67 13.62
C CYS A 253 1.51 -24.75 12.58
N ASN A 254 0.23 -24.86 12.28
CA ASN A 254 -0.32 -25.53 11.10
C ASN A 254 -0.37 -24.56 9.90
N ASP A 255 -0.62 -25.10 8.70
CA ASP A 255 -0.52 -24.42 7.39
C ASP A 255 -1.36 -23.12 7.24
N ASP A 256 -2.27 -22.84 8.18
CA ASP A 256 -3.16 -21.67 8.18
C ASP A 256 -2.67 -20.48 9.05
N CYS A 257 -1.44 -20.52 9.56
CA CYS A 257 -0.94 -19.41 10.37
C CYS A 257 -0.23 -18.34 9.56
N GLU A 258 -0.84 -17.15 9.56
CA GLU A 258 -0.30 -15.95 8.92
C GLU A 258 0.01 -14.91 10.00
N MET A 259 1.28 -14.56 10.16
CA MET A 259 1.69 -13.47 11.06
C MET A 259 1.22 -12.10 10.57
N ILE A 260 1.12 -11.94 9.26
CA ILE A 260 0.49 -10.80 8.58
C ILE A 260 -0.42 -11.33 7.48
N ARG A 261 -1.66 -10.86 7.44
CA ARG A 261 -2.64 -11.22 6.40
C ARG A 261 -2.32 -10.48 5.12
N PHE A 262 -1.39 -11.01 4.34
CA PHE A 262 -1.11 -10.53 3.00
C PHE A 262 -2.24 -10.93 2.03
N PRO A 263 -2.74 -10.04 1.17
CA PRO A 263 -3.93 -10.30 0.34
C PRO A 263 -3.62 -11.19 -0.88
N ARG A 264 -3.32 -12.48 -0.63
CA ARG A 264 -2.99 -13.47 -1.67
C ARG A 264 -4.14 -13.71 -2.67
N ARG A 265 -5.39 -13.52 -2.22
CA ARG A 265 -6.63 -13.61 -3.03
C ARG A 265 -7.12 -12.25 -3.53
N GLY A 266 -6.19 -11.32 -3.72
CA GLY A 266 -6.48 -10.00 -4.27
C GLY A 266 -7.50 -9.22 -3.46
N VAL A 267 -8.40 -8.51 -4.15
CA VAL A 267 -9.38 -7.61 -3.52
C VAL A 267 -10.36 -8.36 -2.61
N GLU A 268 -10.76 -9.58 -2.98
CA GLU A 268 -11.68 -10.40 -2.18
C GLU A 268 -11.04 -10.84 -0.85
N GLY A 269 -9.73 -11.10 -0.84
CA GLY A 269 -8.97 -11.43 0.35
C GLY A 269 -8.49 -10.22 1.17
N ALA A 270 -8.71 -8.99 0.69
CA ALA A 270 -8.13 -7.80 1.28
C ALA A 270 -9.08 -7.05 2.23
N ALA A 271 -8.52 -6.46 3.28
CA ALA A 271 -9.26 -5.49 4.09
C ALA A 271 -9.23 -4.11 3.43
N VAL A 272 -10.27 -3.79 2.66
CA VAL A 272 -10.37 -2.52 1.92
C VAL A 272 -11.34 -1.55 2.60
N LEU A 273 -10.85 -0.38 2.99
CA LEU A 273 -11.62 0.68 3.69
C LEU A 273 -12.60 1.41 2.76
N SER A 274 -12.39 1.35 1.45
CA SER A 274 -13.24 1.98 0.43
C SER A 274 -13.44 3.49 0.66
N ILE A 275 -12.34 4.20 0.92
CA ILE A 275 -12.37 5.64 1.17
C ILE A 275 -12.66 6.38 -0.14
N LYS A 276 -13.75 7.14 -0.17
CA LYS A 276 -14.07 8.02 -1.30
C LYS A 276 -13.17 9.26 -1.24
N ARG A 277 -12.09 9.28 -2.03
CA ARG A 277 -11.26 10.47 -2.24
C ARG A 277 -11.83 11.31 -3.41
N GLY A 278 -11.83 12.64 -3.26
CA GLY A 278 -12.38 13.60 -4.24
C GLY A 278 -12.77 14.93 -3.58
N GLY A 279 -12.69 16.03 -4.33
CA GLY A 279 -13.05 17.37 -3.84
C GLY A 279 -12.15 17.84 -2.69
N ARG A 280 -12.76 18.25 -1.56
CA ARG A 280 -12.06 18.73 -0.36
C ARG A 280 -11.16 17.67 0.31
N ASN A 281 -11.34 16.38 -0.01
CA ASN A 281 -10.62 15.26 0.61
C ASN A 281 -9.43 14.75 -0.22
N GLY A 282 -8.99 15.51 -1.24
CA GLY A 282 -7.85 15.16 -2.09
C GLY A 282 -8.27 14.57 -3.44
N ARG A 283 -7.26 14.16 -4.23
CA ARG A 283 -7.47 13.61 -5.59
C ARG A 283 -8.14 12.25 -5.54
N LYS A 284 -9.03 12.00 -6.51
CA LYS A 284 -9.67 10.69 -6.69
C LYS A 284 -8.60 9.65 -7.04
N VAL A 285 -8.64 8.50 -6.38
CA VAL A 285 -7.74 7.38 -6.70
C VAL A 285 -8.12 6.85 -8.08
N ARG A 286 -7.16 6.84 -9.00
CA ARG A 286 -7.29 6.32 -10.36
C ARG A 286 -5.95 5.71 -10.76
N SER A 287 -5.99 4.65 -11.54
CA SER A 287 -4.80 4.13 -12.21
C SER A 287 -4.34 5.16 -13.25
N ARG A 288 -3.08 5.53 -13.20
CA ARG A 288 -2.44 6.42 -14.18
C ARG A 288 -1.48 5.61 -15.01
N GLU A 289 -1.37 5.91 -16.29
CA GLU A 289 -0.27 5.40 -17.12
C GLU A 289 0.71 6.53 -17.34
N MET A 290 1.91 6.40 -16.77
CA MET A 290 2.93 7.46 -16.78
C MET A 290 4.16 7.02 -17.58
N CYS A 291 5.02 7.97 -17.93
CA CYS A 291 6.39 7.63 -18.34
C CYS A 291 7.02 6.73 -17.27
N ASN A 292 7.74 5.69 -17.69
CA ASN A 292 8.60 4.94 -16.78
C ASN A 292 9.63 5.85 -16.13
N TRP A 293 10.27 5.39 -15.05
CA TRP A 293 11.33 5.99 -14.21
C TRP A 293 11.92 7.37 -14.62
N ILE A 294 11.05 8.35 -14.79
CA ILE A 294 11.34 9.73 -15.21
C ILE A 294 10.30 10.59 -14.53
N ASP A 295 10.75 11.64 -13.86
CA ASP A 295 9.86 12.66 -13.34
C ASP A 295 9.14 13.38 -14.49
N CYS A 296 7.88 13.03 -14.69
CA CYS A 296 7.04 13.47 -15.78
C CYS A 296 5.58 13.42 -15.32
N ASN A 297 4.82 14.46 -15.63
CA ASN A 297 3.42 14.59 -15.25
C ASN A 297 2.42 14.17 -16.33
N ILE A 298 2.91 13.74 -17.51
CA ILE A 298 2.07 13.29 -18.62
C ILE A 298 1.42 11.95 -18.26
N CYS A 299 0.10 11.90 -18.35
CA CYS A 299 -0.73 10.75 -18.07
C CYS A 299 -1.38 10.29 -19.38
N PHE A 300 -1.05 9.09 -19.86
CA PHE A 300 -1.48 8.60 -21.19
C PHE A 300 -2.97 8.23 -21.25
N ASN A 301 -3.63 8.07 -20.09
CA ASN A 301 -5.02 7.65 -19.96
C ASN A 301 -5.94 8.74 -19.36
N GLU A 302 -5.46 9.98 -19.22
CA GLU A 302 -6.33 11.12 -18.91
C GLU A 302 -6.88 11.70 -20.20
N GLU A 303 -8.17 11.49 -20.46
CA GLU A 303 -8.91 12.33 -21.41
C GLU A 303 -8.93 13.76 -20.86
N THR A 304 -8.42 14.70 -21.65
CA THR A 304 -8.44 16.13 -21.35
C THR A 304 -9.87 16.56 -21.06
N PRO A 305 -10.17 17.24 -19.92
CA PRO A 305 -11.48 17.81 -19.70
C PRO A 305 -11.62 19.06 -20.59
N GLN A 306 -12.08 18.89 -21.83
CA GLN A 306 -12.41 20.02 -22.73
C GLN A 306 -13.90 20.20 -23.03
N ASP A 307 -14.79 19.28 -22.63
CA ASP A 307 -16.22 19.40 -22.98
C ASP A 307 -17.13 19.66 -21.77
N ALA A 308 -16.82 20.71 -21.01
CA ALA A 308 -17.75 21.21 -19.99
C ALA A 308 -17.73 22.75 -19.93
N GLU A 309 -17.94 23.41 -21.06
CA GLU A 309 -18.49 24.77 -21.12
C GLU A 309 -19.06 25.03 -22.52
N SER A 310 -20.38 24.89 -22.65
CA SER A 310 -21.15 25.31 -23.81
C SER A 310 -21.56 26.79 -23.66
N ASN A 311 -21.12 27.67 -24.56
CA ASN A 311 -22.03 28.57 -25.28
C ASN A 311 -21.37 29.32 -26.47
N GLU A 312 -21.95 29.05 -27.64
CA GLU A 312 -22.22 29.92 -28.82
C GLU A 312 -21.20 30.95 -29.34
N GLY A 313 -20.82 30.77 -30.62
CA GLY A 313 -20.28 31.84 -31.48
C GLY A 313 -19.55 31.32 -32.72
N SER A 314 -20.25 31.22 -33.85
CA SER A 314 -19.74 30.77 -35.15
C SER A 314 -18.56 31.60 -35.69
N GLN A 315 -17.55 30.96 -36.30
CA GLN A 315 -17.28 31.02 -37.76
C GLN A 315 -16.00 30.26 -38.15
N SER A 316 -16.04 29.75 -39.38
CA SER A 316 -15.10 28.88 -40.11
C SER A 316 -13.62 29.27 -40.06
N SER A 317 -12.74 28.27 -40.02
CA SER A 317 -11.69 28.01 -41.02
C SER A 317 -11.03 26.65 -40.77
N ALA A 318 -10.83 25.90 -41.83
CA ALA A 318 -10.17 24.60 -41.84
C ALA A 318 -8.72 24.69 -41.35
N ASP A 319 -8.36 23.81 -40.41
CA ASP A 319 -7.09 23.09 -40.52
C ASP A 319 -7.22 21.75 -39.79
N SER A 320 -6.94 20.68 -40.51
CA SER A 320 -6.99 19.31 -40.01
C SER A 320 -5.77 19.06 -39.13
N GLY A 321 -5.89 19.39 -37.85
CA GLY A 321 -4.95 18.96 -36.82
C GLY A 321 -5.52 17.75 -36.11
N ASP A 322 -5.13 16.54 -36.54
CA ASP A 322 -5.26 15.33 -35.74
C ASP A 322 -4.76 15.63 -34.33
N ASN A 323 -5.65 15.70 -33.34
CA ASN A 323 -5.25 15.65 -31.94
C ASN A 323 -4.65 14.26 -31.73
N PRO A 324 -3.31 14.11 -31.58
CA PRO A 324 -2.74 12.79 -31.40
C PRO A 324 -3.17 12.37 -29.99
N THR A 325 -4.00 11.33 -29.92
CA THR A 325 -4.14 10.56 -28.69
C THR A 325 -2.74 10.25 -28.20
N ASN A 326 -2.35 10.83 -27.06
CA ASN A 326 -0.98 10.79 -26.55
C ASN A 326 -0.70 9.39 -25.99
N ASN A 327 -0.58 8.41 -26.89
CA ASN A 327 -0.57 6.97 -26.58
C ASN A 327 0.78 6.50 -26.00
N GLY A 328 1.78 7.38 -25.95
CA GLY A 328 3.13 7.10 -25.48
C GLY A 328 3.90 6.13 -26.39
N LEU A 329 5.21 6.29 -26.42
CA LEU A 329 6.17 5.38 -27.04
C LEU A 329 6.37 4.17 -26.14
N VAL A 330 5.89 3.01 -26.56
CA VAL A 330 6.12 1.73 -25.89
C VAL A 330 7.50 1.19 -26.26
N CYS A 331 8.25 0.64 -25.30
CA CYS A 331 9.50 -0.05 -25.64
C CYS A 331 9.25 -1.22 -26.60
N SER A 332 9.88 -1.16 -27.79
CA SER A 332 9.74 -2.19 -28.82
C SER A 332 10.26 -3.57 -28.40
N LYS A 333 11.23 -3.63 -27.48
CA LYS A 333 11.84 -4.88 -27.02
C LYS A 333 10.99 -5.58 -25.96
N CYS A 334 10.73 -4.94 -24.83
CA CYS A 334 10.04 -5.58 -23.70
C CYS A 334 8.52 -5.36 -23.71
N ARG A 335 8.03 -4.29 -24.34
CA ARG A 335 6.63 -3.87 -24.34
C ARG A 335 6.03 -3.59 -22.95
N LEU A 336 6.87 -3.49 -21.90
CA LEU A 336 6.43 -3.28 -20.52
C LEU A 336 6.37 -1.80 -20.13
N VAL A 337 7.19 -0.94 -20.73
CA VAL A 337 7.33 0.47 -20.32
C VAL A 337 6.93 1.42 -21.44
N LYS A 338 6.46 2.61 -21.05
CA LYS A 338 6.01 3.69 -21.94
C LYS A 338 6.76 4.98 -21.65
N TYR A 339 6.89 5.85 -22.66
CA TYR A 339 7.51 7.16 -22.57
C TYR A 339 6.74 8.17 -23.40
N CYS A 340 6.67 9.44 -23.00
CA CYS A 340 6.04 10.47 -23.82
C CYS A 340 6.92 10.90 -24.99
N SER A 341 8.24 10.66 -24.92
CA SER A 341 9.18 11.06 -25.96
C SER A 341 10.45 10.18 -25.98
N PRO A 342 11.22 10.16 -27.08
CA PRO A 342 12.48 9.44 -27.17
C PRO A 342 13.54 9.92 -26.17
N GLU A 343 13.50 11.20 -25.77
CA GLU A 343 14.41 11.77 -24.78
C GLU A 343 14.19 11.14 -23.40
N HIS A 344 12.93 10.93 -23.00
CA HIS A 344 12.61 10.25 -21.74
C HIS A 344 13.07 8.79 -21.78
N GLN A 345 12.89 8.10 -22.90
CA GLN A 345 13.41 6.75 -23.08
C GLN A 345 14.94 6.71 -22.96
N LYS A 346 15.64 7.67 -23.57
CA LYS A 346 17.10 7.77 -23.50
C LYS A 346 17.58 8.01 -22.07
N LYS A 347 16.89 8.87 -21.32
CA LYS A 347 17.23 9.19 -19.93
C LYS A 347 17.00 8.01 -18.97
N ASP A 348 15.97 7.18 -19.22
CA ASP A 348 15.69 5.96 -18.44
C ASP A 348 16.53 4.75 -18.88
N TRP A 349 17.25 4.84 -20.01
CA TRP A 349 17.82 3.64 -20.63
C TRP A 349 18.78 2.85 -19.74
N ASP A 350 19.60 3.53 -18.93
CA ASP A 350 20.56 2.89 -18.02
C ASP A 350 19.86 2.03 -16.95
N GLU A 351 18.70 2.47 -16.47
CA GLU A 351 17.85 1.74 -15.52
C GLU A 351 17.04 0.65 -16.22
N HIS A 352 16.31 1.03 -17.26
CA HIS A 352 15.44 0.12 -17.98
C HIS A 352 16.21 -1.06 -18.61
N ARG A 353 17.43 -0.89 -19.13
CA ARG A 353 18.18 -2.00 -19.75
C ARG A 353 18.53 -3.13 -18.76
N ARG A 354 18.50 -2.87 -17.44
CA ARG A 354 18.71 -3.87 -16.39
C ARG A 354 17.62 -4.94 -16.45
N VAL A 355 16.38 -4.53 -16.74
CA VAL A 355 15.20 -5.41 -16.80
C VAL A 355 14.69 -5.70 -18.21
N CYS A 356 15.08 -4.92 -19.22
CA CYS A 356 14.57 -5.01 -20.60
C CYS A 356 14.93 -6.34 -21.32
N ALA A 357 13.96 -7.26 -21.38
CA ALA A 357 14.03 -8.53 -22.10
C ALA A 357 12.87 -8.66 -23.09
N LYS A 358 13.06 -9.41 -24.18
CA LYS A 358 11.96 -9.73 -25.10
C LYS A 358 10.92 -10.59 -24.38
N PRO A 359 9.61 -10.32 -24.52
CA PRO A 359 8.59 -11.27 -24.12
C PRO A 359 8.87 -12.59 -24.82
N ILE A 360 8.85 -13.70 -24.09
CA ILE A 360 8.86 -15.02 -24.71
C ILE A 360 7.47 -15.17 -25.33
N SER A 361 7.39 -15.17 -26.66
CA SER A 361 6.15 -15.38 -27.40
C SER A 361 5.55 -16.72 -26.98
N THR A 362 4.33 -16.68 -26.45
CA THR A 362 3.46 -17.85 -26.26
C THR A 362 3.10 -18.49 -27.58
#